data_AF-A0A4U5JA68-F1
#
_entry.id   AF-A0A4U5JA68-F1
#
_cell.length_a   1.000
_cell.length_b   1.000
_cell.length_c   1.000
_cell.angle_alpha   90.00
_cell.angle_beta   90.00
_cell.angle_gamma   90.00
#
_symmetry.space_group_name_H-M   'P 1'
#
loop_
_entity.id
_entity.type
_entity.pdbx_description
1 polymer ?
#
loop_
_entity_poly.entity_id
_entity_poly.type
_entity_poly.pdbx_seq_one_letter_code
_entity_poly.pdbx_strand_id
1 'polypeptide(L)'
;MADETQKPTPDGGVSTENEVTQPLGLPRWVSAILPIVLLVLVLGVFAFTSPLASIQSQSGEPLPDVTITHTTLPSDETVVLHVTNNGPDSVTIAQVLVDEAYWNFQVEGAGGDQTLAPMESAQIVIPYHWNPGWDLNVALVLSDGATFENTIVAPSQAPGFSLSLLWTLAVIGLFVGVIPVALGMLWFPYIKTMSDRWLHAVLLFAAGVLGFLAFDAGFEAFELAERVPGAYEGNLLVVSGIFGALLLVQAISAWREGRVAAGDSRASSGLWIAYLVAVGIGLHNLAEGLAIGSSFALGRVSLGAFLVIGFMLHNVTEGPAVVAPVARGERPALGHFAALGVIAGAPVILGGWIGSLAYSPTIGAFFLAIGVGAILQVNWEIASMVRDAGGRVASATNLLAFLLGLGIMYVTDLFVAL
;
A
#
# COMPACT_ATOMS: atom_id res chain seq x y z
N MET A 1 21.92 -21.50 -50.80
CA MET A 1 21.08 -20.45 -50.20
C MET A 1 20.01 -21.16 -49.39
N ALA A 2 20.29 -21.42 -48.12
CA ALA A 2 19.31 -21.87 -47.15
C ALA A 2 19.22 -20.74 -46.12
N ASP A 3 18.03 -20.18 -45.99
CA ASP A 3 17.69 -19.10 -45.08
C ASP A 3 17.19 -19.75 -43.79
N GLU A 4 18.05 -19.83 -42.76
CA GLU A 4 17.67 -20.31 -41.43
C GLU A 4 17.01 -19.16 -40.65
N THR A 5 15.69 -19.21 -40.60
CA THR A 5 14.89 -18.33 -39.75
C THR A 5 15.21 -18.60 -38.26
N GLN A 6 15.89 -17.64 -37.60
CA GLN A 6 16.08 -17.60 -36.15
C GLN A 6 14.71 -17.62 -35.42
N LYS A 7 14.51 -18.61 -34.54
CA LYS A 7 13.38 -18.62 -33.60
C LYS A 7 13.72 -17.74 -32.39
N PRO A 8 12.83 -16.84 -31.95
CA PRO A 8 13.03 -16.09 -30.71
C PRO A 8 12.94 -17.04 -29.50
N THR A 9 13.85 -16.89 -28.53
CA THR A 9 13.78 -17.60 -27.24
C THR A 9 12.69 -16.99 -26.35
N PRO A 10 12.07 -17.79 -25.46
CA PRO A 10 10.90 -17.36 -24.69
C PRO A 10 11.21 -16.38 -23.54
N ASP A 11 12.45 -15.93 -23.39
CA ASP A 11 12.94 -15.03 -22.34
C ASP A 11 13.18 -13.59 -22.82
N GLY A 12 12.85 -13.26 -24.08
CA GLY A 12 13.07 -11.91 -24.63
C GLY A 12 14.54 -11.56 -24.86
N GLY A 13 15.44 -12.55 -24.76
CA GLY A 13 16.85 -12.38 -25.12
C GLY A 13 17.01 -12.19 -26.63
N VAL A 14 17.76 -11.17 -27.04
CA VAL A 14 18.31 -11.12 -28.40
C VAL A 14 19.32 -12.25 -28.49
N SER A 15 19.15 -13.18 -29.44
CA SER A 15 20.16 -14.20 -29.75
C SER A 15 21.42 -13.51 -30.26
N THR A 16 22.33 -13.14 -29.36
CA THR A 16 23.65 -12.67 -29.74
C THR A 16 24.46 -13.88 -30.18
N GLU A 17 24.37 -14.24 -31.46
CA GLU A 17 25.45 -14.90 -32.18
C GLU A 17 26.60 -13.90 -32.35
N ASN A 18 27.24 -13.60 -31.24
CA ASN A 18 28.60 -13.08 -31.21
C ASN A 18 29.19 -13.71 -29.96
N GLU A 19 30.18 -14.59 -30.13
CA GLU A 19 31.09 -14.93 -29.05
C GLU A 19 31.72 -13.61 -28.58
N VAL A 20 31.12 -13.00 -27.56
CA VAL A 20 31.72 -11.86 -26.86
C VAL A 20 32.93 -12.43 -26.15
N THR A 21 34.08 -12.38 -26.83
CA THR A 21 35.38 -12.62 -26.24
C THR A 21 35.51 -11.67 -25.06
N GLN A 22 35.53 -12.23 -23.85
CA GLN A 22 35.68 -11.39 -22.65
C GLN A 22 37.01 -10.64 -22.78
N PRO A 23 37.03 -9.30 -22.60
CA PRO A 23 38.20 -8.47 -22.88
C PRO A 23 39.45 -8.85 -22.06
N LEU A 24 39.27 -9.64 -20.99
CA LEU A 24 40.32 -10.08 -20.07
C LEU A 24 40.55 -11.60 -20.09
N GLY A 25 39.88 -12.37 -20.95
CA GLY A 25 40.02 -13.83 -21.00
C GLY A 25 39.60 -14.59 -19.72
N LEU A 26 38.94 -13.89 -18.78
CA LEU A 26 38.49 -14.47 -17.52
C LEU A 26 37.20 -15.30 -17.73
N PRO A 27 36.97 -16.35 -16.91
CA PRO A 27 35.67 -17.00 -16.86
C PRO A 27 34.57 -15.98 -16.50
N ARG A 28 33.39 -16.10 -17.13
CA ARG A 28 32.26 -15.14 -16.95
C ARG A 28 31.87 -14.91 -15.49
N TRP A 29 31.98 -15.93 -14.64
CA TRP A 29 31.68 -15.81 -13.22
C TRP A 29 32.76 -15.01 -12.47
N VAL A 30 34.03 -15.08 -12.88
CA VAL A 30 35.12 -14.31 -12.29
C VAL A 30 34.95 -12.83 -12.61
N SER A 31 34.61 -12.48 -13.84
CA SER A 31 34.36 -11.08 -14.21
C SER A 31 33.10 -10.50 -13.57
N ALA A 32 32.10 -11.32 -13.24
CA ALA A 32 30.93 -10.89 -12.47
C ALA A 32 31.25 -10.68 -10.97
N ILE A 33 32.13 -11.51 -10.39
CA ILE A 33 32.51 -11.43 -8.98
C ILE A 33 33.60 -10.38 -8.73
N LEU A 34 34.47 -10.12 -9.71
CA LEU A 34 35.63 -9.23 -9.57
C LEU A 34 35.25 -7.81 -9.10
N PRO A 35 34.22 -7.12 -9.64
CA PRO A 35 33.79 -5.83 -9.12
C PRO A 35 33.33 -5.88 -7.67
N ILE A 36 32.67 -6.96 -7.25
CA ILE A 36 32.20 -7.15 -5.86
C ILE A 36 33.39 -7.34 -4.93
N VAL A 37 34.36 -8.18 -5.32
CA VAL A 37 35.59 -8.40 -4.54
C VAL A 37 36.41 -7.11 -4.43
N LEU A 38 36.55 -6.37 -5.53
CA LEU A 38 37.21 -5.07 -5.53
C LEU A 38 36.47 -4.06 -4.65
N LEU A 39 35.14 -4.02 -4.70
CA LEU A 39 34.33 -3.18 -3.83
C LEU A 39 34.55 -3.55 -2.36
N VAL A 40 34.48 -4.83 -2.00
CA VAL A 40 34.76 -5.31 -0.63
C VAL A 40 36.17 -4.94 -0.19
N LEU A 41 37.16 -5.03 -1.08
CA LEU A 41 38.54 -4.65 -0.77
C LEU A 41 38.67 -3.13 -0.57
N VAL A 42 38.06 -2.31 -1.42
CA VAL A 42 38.03 -0.85 -1.28
C VAL A 42 37.30 -0.45 0.00
N LEU A 43 36.12 -1.02 0.28
CA LEU A 43 35.36 -0.78 1.51
C LEU A 43 36.15 -1.24 2.75
N GLY A 44 36.85 -2.37 2.65
CA GLY A 44 37.74 -2.86 3.71
C GLY A 44 38.87 -1.87 3.99
N VAL A 45 39.60 -1.43 2.95
CA VAL A 45 40.64 -0.40 3.09
C VAL A 45 40.06 0.90 3.66
N PHE A 46 38.89 1.33 3.18
CA PHE A 46 38.20 2.51 3.68
C PHE A 46 37.86 2.39 5.16
N ALA A 47 37.30 1.26 5.61
CA ALA A 47 37.00 1.00 7.00
C ALA A 47 38.26 0.97 7.87
N PHE A 48 39.31 0.27 7.43
CA PHE A 48 40.59 0.16 8.16
C PHE A 48 41.35 1.49 8.24
N THR A 49 41.32 2.30 7.19
CA THR A 49 42.01 3.60 7.17
C THR A 49 41.22 4.70 7.88
N SER A 50 39.92 4.46 8.15
CA SER A 50 39.02 5.40 8.84
C SER A 50 39.20 6.85 8.38
N PRO A 51 39.17 7.13 7.06
CA PRO A 51 39.53 8.44 6.51
C PRO A 51 38.57 9.55 6.97
N LEU A 52 37.40 9.17 7.51
CA LEU A 52 36.39 10.07 8.05
C LEU A 52 36.60 10.42 9.54
N ALA A 53 37.53 9.78 10.26
CA ALA A 53 37.75 10.03 11.69
C ALA A 53 38.14 11.50 12.00
N SER A 54 38.83 12.17 11.06
CA SER A 54 39.18 13.58 11.16
C SER A 54 37.99 14.52 10.95
N ILE A 55 36.92 14.06 10.29
CA ILE A 55 35.66 14.78 10.08
C ILE A 55 34.71 14.49 11.23
N GLN A 56 34.63 13.25 11.70
CA GLN A 56 33.83 12.85 12.87
C GLN A 56 34.25 13.57 14.15
N SER A 57 35.54 13.87 14.30
CA SER A 57 36.04 14.66 15.44
C SER A 57 35.73 16.16 15.33
N GLN A 58 35.25 16.64 14.18
CA GLN A 58 34.83 18.03 13.95
C GLN A 58 33.30 18.18 13.85
N SER A 59 32.57 17.12 13.49
CA SER A 59 31.11 17.06 13.60
C SER A 59 30.70 16.92 15.07
N GLY A 60 29.63 17.60 15.49
CA GLY A 60 29.03 17.35 16.79
C GLY A 60 28.51 15.92 16.94
N GLU A 61 28.11 15.54 18.14
CA GLU A 61 27.41 14.27 18.36
C GLU A 61 26.14 14.19 17.50
N PRO A 62 25.79 13.00 16.98
CA PRO A 62 24.52 12.82 16.29
C PRO A 62 23.37 13.31 17.16
N LEU A 63 22.44 14.05 16.55
CA LEU A 63 21.24 14.47 17.26
C LEU A 63 20.40 13.21 17.57
N PRO A 64 19.80 13.12 18.76
CA PRO A 64 18.83 12.08 19.03
C PRO A 64 17.65 12.21 18.07
N ASP A 65 17.07 11.07 17.68
CA ASP A 65 15.88 11.02 16.83
C ASP A 65 14.93 9.96 17.38
N VAL A 66 13.80 10.44 17.91
CA VAL A 66 12.75 9.62 18.48
C VAL A 66 11.44 9.96 17.81
N THR A 67 10.75 8.95 17.29
CA THR A 67 9.44 9.12 16.67
C THR A 67 8.36 8.48 17.54
N ILE A 68 7.32 9.27 17.84
CA ILE A 68 6.05 8.76 18.36
C ILE A 68 5.21 8.31 17.16
N THR A 69 5.18 7.01 16.88
CA THR A 69 4.54 6.45 15.68
C THR A 69 3.02 6.55 15.75
N HIS A 70 2.44 6.27 16.92
CA HIS A 70 1.02 6.38 17.21
C HIS A 70 0.74 6.33 18.71
N THR A 71 -0.51 6.59 19.07
CA THR A 71 -1.00 6.55 20.46
C THR A 71 -2.19 5.60 20.56
N THR A 72 -2.22 4.80 21.63
CA THR A 72 -3.37 3.96 21.99
C THR A 72 -3.92 4.36 23.36
N LEU A 73 -5.25 4.33 23.49
CA LEU A 73 -5.98 4.77 24.68
C LEU A 73 -6.81 3.61 25.25
N PRO A 74 -6.20 2.67 25.99
CA PRO A 74 -6.88 1.44 26.43
C PRO A 74 -8.00 1.69 27.45
N SER A 75 -7.91 2.78 28.22
CA SER A 75 -8.91 3.24 29.19
C SER A 75 -8.88 4.76 29.25
N ASP A 76 -9.91 5.37 29.83
CA ASP A 76 -9.94 6.79 30.19
C ASP A 76 -8.82 7.20 31.16
N GLU A 77 -8.27 6.25 31.93
CA GLU A 77 -7.17 6.50 32.89
C GLU A 77 -5.74 6.28 32.34
N THR A 78 -5.58 5.92 31.07
CA THR A 78 -4.26 5.52 30.53
C THR A 78 -4.03 6.02 29.11
N VAL A 79 -2.86 6.63 28.88
CA VAL A 79 -2.34 6.99 27.56
C VAL A 79 -1.10 6.17 27.27
N VAL A 80 -1.01 5.55 26.09
CA VAL A 80 0.15 4.74 25.68
C VAL A 80 0.75 5.30 24.39
N LEU A 81 2.00 5.75 24.43
CA LEU A 81 2.74 6.24 23.28
C LEU A 81 3.62 5.11 22.72
N HIS A 82 3.55 4.86 21.42
CA HIS A 82 4.39 3.87 20.74
C HIS A 82 5.57 4.57 20.10
N VAL A 83 6.76 4.31 20.63
CA VAL A 83 7.94 5.12 20.38
C VAL A 83 9.04 4.26 19.76
N THR A 84 9.76 4.82 18.78
CA THR A 84 10.92 4.17 18.15
C THR A 84 12.12 5.11 18.17
N ASN A 85 13.29 4.58 18.52
CA ASN A 85 14.57 5.29 18.37
C ASN A 85 15.10 5.11 16.94
N ASN A 86 15.13 6.19 16.16
CA ASN A 86 15.70 6.21 14.81
C ASN A 86 17.16 6.65 14.80
N GLY A 87 17.64 7.21 15.91
CA GLY A 87 19.00 7.69 16.06
C GLY A 87 20.03 6.56 16.02
N PRO A 88 21.29 6.90 15.71
CA PRO A 88 22.39 5.94 15.69
C PRO A 88 22.84 5.51 17.10
N ASP A 89 22.50 6.29 18.11
CA ASP A 89 22.89 6.08 19.51
C ASP A 89 21.69 5.71 20.38
N SER A 90 21.95 5.07 21.52
CA SER A 90 20.89 4.77 22.49
C SER A 90 20.34 6.05 23.13
N VAL A 91 19.03 6.10 23.33
CA VAL A 91 18.35 7.25 23.94
C VAL A 91 17.65 6.83 25.23
N THR A 92 17.74 7.65 26.27
CA THR A 92 17.03 7.41 27.54
C THR A 92 15.90 8.42 27.69
N ILE A 93 14.68 7.94 27.85
CA ILE A 93 13.53 8.80 28.14
C ILE A 93 13.58 9.21 29.61
N ALA A 94 13.81 10.49 29.87
CA ALA A 94 13.98 11.02 31.22
C ALA A 94 12.66 11.52 31.81
N GLN A 95 11.82 12.18 31.02
CA GLN A 95 10.56 12.77 31.47
C GLN A 95 9.47 12.69 30.40
N VAL A 96 8.22 12.73 30.85
CA VAL A 96 7.04 12.86 30.00
C VAL A 96 6.22 14.05 30.48
N LEU A 97 5.76 14.89 29.55
CA LEU A 97 4.84 15.97 29.81
C LEU A 97 3.47 15.65 29.22
N VAL A 98 2.42 16.00 29.93
CA VAL A 98 1.03 16.00 29.46
C VAL A 98 0.47 17.40 29.70
N ASP A 99 0.09 18.10 28.63
CA ASP A 99 -0.32 19.51 28.65
C ASP A 99 0.64 20.40 29.47
N GLU A 100 1.93 20.35 29.11
CA GLU A 100 3.03 21.09 29.73
C GLU A 100 3.34 20.73 31.21
N ALA A 101 2.63 19.75 31.79
CA ALA A 101 2.87 19.28 33.15
C ALA A 101 3.65 17.96 33.17
N TYR A 102 4.68 17.88 34.02
CA TYR A 102 5.41 16.63 34.24
C TYR A 102 4.53 15.54 34.83
N TRP A 103 4.61 14.34 34.28
CA TRP A 103 3.81 13.21 34.72
C TRP A 103 4.65 11.94 34.94
N ASN A 104 4.10 11.04 35.74
CA ASN A 104 4.70 9.71 35.91
C ASN A 104 4.51 8.89 34.61
N PHE A 105 5.45 8.00 34.32
CA PHE A 105 5.37 7.11 33.17
C PHE A 105 6.09 5.79 33.46
N GLN A 106 5.80 4.78 32.65
CA GLN A 106 6.50 3.50 32.61
C GLN A 106 6.90 3.19 31.17
N VAL A 107 8.03 2.52 30.99
CA VAL A 107 8.51 2.08 29.68
C VAL A 107 8.40 0.57 29.62
N GLU A 108 7.58 0.07 28.70
CA GLU A 108 7.40 -1.35 28.44
C GLU A 108 8.05 -1.73 27.10
N GLY A 109 8.75 -2.87 27.05
CA GLY A 109 9.36 -3.40 25.83
C GLY A 109 10.85 -3.10 25.63
N ALA A 110 11.42 -2.08 26.28
CA ALA A 110 12.85 -1.75 26.23
C ALA A 110 13.55 -2.08 27.54
N GLY A 111 14.25 -3.22 27.62
CA GLY A 111 15.27 -3.59 28.62
C GLY A 111 15.01 -3.47 30.13
N GLY A 112 13.94 -2.80 30.57
CA GLY A 112 13.65 -2.37 31.94
C GLY A 112 14.24 -1.01 32.36
N ASP A 113 15.06 -0.33 31.55
CA ASP A 113 15.89 0.83 31.97
C ASP A 113 15.56 2.16 31.27
N GLN A 114 14.37 2.29 30.67
CA GLN A 114 13.91 3.48 29.94
C GLN A 114 14.80 3.89 28.75
N THR A 115 15.73 3.01 28.37
CA THR A 115 16.72 3.28 27.33
C THR A 115 16.41 2.43 26.11
N LEU A 116 16.28 3.08 24.96
CA LEU A 116 16.00 2.43 23.69
C LEU A 116 17.30 2.38 22.88
N ALA A 117 17.74 1.18 22.52
CA ALA A 117 18.79 0.98 21.55
C ALA A 117 18.38 1.49 20.15
N PRO A 118 19.34 1.71 19.23
CA PRO A 118 19.01 2.06 17.85
C PRO A 118 18.03 1.05 17.23
N MET A 119 17.00 1.57 16.56
CA MET A 119 15.87 0.82 15.97
C MET A 119 14.99 0.05 16.97
N GLU A 120 15.20 0.21 18.28
CA GLU A 120 14.33 -0.37 19.29
C GLU A 120 13.03 0.43 19.39
N SER A 121 11.92 -0.29 19.61
CA SER A 121 10.61 0.31 19.85
C SER A 121 10.10 -0.09 21.22
N ALA A 122 9.44 0.86 21.90
CA ALA A 122 8.90 0.68 23.24
C ALA A 122 7.54 1.37 23.40
N GLN A 123 6.81 0.99 24.44
CA GLN A 123 5.56 1.63 24.84
C GLN A 123 5.80 2.49 26.07
N ILE A 124 5.42 3.77 25.99
CA ILE A 124 5.47 4.71 27.11
C ILE A 124 4.06 4.81 27.68
N VAL A 125 3.85 4.17 28.84
CA VAL A 125 2.56 4.08 29.52
C VAL A 125 2.45 5.21 30.54
N ILE A 126 1.43 6.06 30.37
CA ILE A 126 1.19 7.26 31.18
C ILE A 126 -0.17 7.08 31.89
N PRO A 127 -0.21 6.94 33.23
CA PRO A 127 -1.44 6.85 33.99
C PRO A 127 -2.09 8.23 34.14
N TYR A 128 -2.83 8.65 33.11
CA TYR A 128 -3.44 9.97 32.99
C TYR A 128 -4.91 9.86 32.60
N HIS A 129 -5.78 10.55 33.35
CA HIS A 129 -7.21 10.66 33.05
C HIS A 129 -7.46 11.65 31.92
N TRP A 130 -7.81 11.18 30.73
CA TRP A 130 -8.08 12.02 29.56
C TRP A 130 -9.58 12.16 29.28
N ASN A 131 -9.98 13.28 28.67
CA ASN A 131 -11.36 13.57 28.34
C ASN A 131 -11.64 13.30 26.85
N PRO A 132 -12.69 12.53 26.51
CA PRO A 132 -13.05 12.29 25.12
C PRO A 132 -13.31 13.57 24.33
N GLY A 133 -12.71 13.65 23.14
CA GLY A 133 -12.89 14.77 22.22
C GLY A 133 -12.11 16.05 22.57
N TRP A 134 -11.28 16.06 23.62
CA TRP A 134 -10.42 17.19 23.96
C TRP A 134 -8.98 16.88 23.56
N ASP A 135 -8.41 17.69 22.68
CA ASP A 135 -7.03 17.51 22.22
C ASP A 135 -6.07 17.44 23.41
N LEU A 136 -5.14 16.48 23.35
CA LEU A 136 -4.18 16.20 24.41
C LEU A 136 -2.76 16.35 23.85
N ASN A 137 -1.95 17.22 24.45
CA ASN A 137 -0.55 17.39 24.03
C ASN A 137 0.36 16.58 24.94
N VAL A 138 1.21 15.75 24.34
CA VAL A 138 2.21 14.96 25.06
C VAL A 138 3.61 15.29 24.54
N ALA A 139 4.60 15.29 25.42
CA ALA A 139 5.99 15.47 25.03
C ALA A 139 6.90 14.48 25.76
N LEU A 140 7.87 13.94 25.04
CA LEU A 140 8.96 13.11 25.58
C LEU A 140 10.19 13.99 25.73
N VAL A 141 10.83 13.96 26.90
CA VAL A 141 12.11 14.64 27.14
C VAL A 141 13.17 13.59 27.39
N LEU A 142 14.23 13.62 26.58
CA LEU A 142 15.37 12.73 26.70
C LEU A 142 16.35 13.20 27.78
N SER A 143 17.27 12.32 28.19
CA SER A 143 18.30 12.63 29.20
C SER A 143 19.26 13.75 28.81
N ASP A 144 19.41 14.02 27.51
CA ASP A 144 20.20 15.14 26.97
C ASP A 144 19.40 16.45 26.83
N GLY A 145 18.11 16.43 27.15
CA GLY A 145 17.20 17.57 27.08
C GLY A 145 16.48 17.75 25.74
N ALA A 146 16.73 16.90 24.73
CA ALA A 146 15.94 16.93 23.49
C ALA A 146 14.48 16.58 23.78
N THR A 147 13.56 17.30 23.13
CA THR A 147 12.11 17.19 23.38
C THR A 147 11.36 16.87 22.10
N PHE A 148 10.47 15.88 22.16
CA PHE A 148 9.67 15.40 21.04
C PHE A 148 8.19 15.48 21.40
N GLU A 149 7.45 16.33 20.70
CA GLU A 149 6.03 16.62 20.98
C GLU A 149 5.11 15.83 20.03
N ASN A 150 3.92 15.49 20.53
CA ASN A 150 2.85 14.88 19.75
C ASN A 150 1.48 15.31 20.28
N THR A 151 0.57 15.68 19.38
CA THR A 151 -0.81 16.04 19.71
C THR A 151 -1.75 14.89 19.38
N ILE A 152 -2.52 14.45 20.37
CA ILE A 152 -3.58 13.47 20.21
C ILE A 152 -4.89 14.25 20.01
N VAL A 153 -5.31 14.36 18.77
CA VAL A 153 -6.53 15.09 18.39
C VAL A 153 -7.76 14.27 18.78
N ALA A 154 -8.70 14.89 19.49
CA ALA A 154 -9.98 14.31 19.89
C ALA A 154 -9.90 12.84 20.37
N PRO A 155 -9.18 12.55 21.46
CA PRO A 155 -8.93 11.20 21.96
C PRO A 155 -10.23 10.45 22.28
N SER A 156 -10.17 9.13 22.12
CA SER A 156 -11.30 8.21 22.25
C SER A 156 -10.80 6.82 22.58
N GLN A 157 -11.54 6.08 23.39
CA GLN A 157 -11.06 4.81 23.93
C GLN A 157 -10.92 3.77 22.81
N ALA A 158 -9.77 3.10 22.77
CA ALA A 158 -9.52 2.01 21.86
C ALA A 158 -10.42 0.81 22.25
N PRO A 159 -11.27 0.31 21.35
CA PRO A 159 -11.97 -0.95 21.53
C PRO A 159 -10.89 -2.04 21.50
N GLY A 160 -10.47 -2.51 22.67
CA GLY A 160 -9.48 -3.57 22.79
C GLY A 160 -9.87 -4.85 22.03
N PHE A 161 -8.96 -5.81 21.97
CA PHE A 161 -9.19 -7.05 21.25
C PHE A 161 -10.45 -7.79 21.75
N SER A 162 -11.35 -8.09 20.82
CA SER A 162 -12.52 -8.92 21.09
C SER A 162 -12.98 -9.64 19.82
N LEU A 163 -13.52 -10.86 19.99
CA LEU A 163 -14.14 -11.60 18.88
C LEU A 163 -15.35 -10.85 18.31
N SER A 164 -16.06 -10.07 19.15
CA SER A 164 -17.14 -9.20 18.71
C SER A 164 -16.65 -8.07 17.80
N LEU A 165 -15.49 -7.47 18.06
CA LEU A 165 -14.87 -6.51 17.16
C LEU A 165 -14.53 -7.15 15.81
N LEU A 166 -13.88 -8.32 15.80
CA LEU A 166 -13.56 -9.01 14.54
C LEU A 166 -14.81 -9.35 13.74
N TRP A 167 -15.88 -9.80 14.41
CA TRP A 167 -17.17 -10.04 13.76
C TRP A 167 -17.79 -8.75 13.21
N THR A 168 -17.75 -7.66 13.98
CA THR A 168 -18.24 -6.34 13.56
C THR A 168 -17.50 -5.86 12.32
N LEU A 169 -16.17 -5.97 12.30
CA LEU A 169 -15.34 -5.61 11.15
C LEU A 169 -15.60 -6.52 9.95
N ALA A 170 -15.92 -7.79 10.15
CA ALA A 170 -16.31 -8.69 9.06
C ALA A 170 -17.67 -8.29 8.45
N VAL A 171 -18.64 -7.91 9.29
CA VAL A 171 -19.94 -7.41 8.83
C VAL A 171 -19.77 -6.08 8.10
N ILE A 172 -19.02 -5.15 8.67
CA ILE A 172 -18.68 -3.87 8.00
C ILE A 172 -18.02 -4.16 6.65
N GLY A 173 -17.01 -5.02 6.62
CA GLY A 173 -16.31 -5.35 5.38
C GLY A 173 -17.19 -6.04 4.34
N LEU A 174 -18.20 -6.82 4.76
CA LEU A 174 -19.21 -7.34 3.83
C LEU A 174 -20.02 -6.20 3.18
N PHE A 175 -20.44 -5.20 3.96
CA PHE A 175 -21.21 -4.06 3.48
C PHE A 175 -20.37 -3.01 2.74
N VAL A 176 -19.07 -2.95 2.98
CA VAL A 176 -18.15 -2.00 2.32
C VAL A 176 -17.57 -2.59 1.04
N GLY A 177 -17.14 -3.85 1.04
CA GLY A 177 -16.45 -4.45 -0.10
C GLY A 177 -17.33 -5.39 -0.91
N VAL A 178 -17.69 -6.54 -0.33
CA VAL A 178 -18.32 -7.66 -1.07
C VAL A 178 -19.67 -7.27 -1.69
N ILE A 179 -20.57 -6.69 -0.90
CA ILE A 179 -21.92 -6.34 -1.37
C ILE A 179 -21.85 -5.23 -2.42
N PRO A 180 -21.16 -4.09 -2.20
CA PRO A 180 -21.05 -3.03 -3.19
C PRO A 180 -20.45 -3.49 -4.51
N VAL A 181 -19.33 -4.21 -4.49
CA VAL A 181 -18.73 -4.74 -5.72
C VAL A 181 -19.72 -5.66 -6.44
N ALA A 182 -20.36 -6.59 -5.73
CA ALA A 182 -21.36 -7.47 -6.33
C ALA A 182 -22.56 -6.70 -6.92
N LEU A 183 -23.03 -5.64 -6.26
CA LEU A 183 -24.07 -4.75 -6.79
C LEU A 183 -23.60 -4.08 -8.08
N GLY A 184 -22.38 -3.55 -8.11
CA GLY A 184 -21.76 -3.00 -9.32
C GLY A 184 -21.67 -4.00 -10.47
N MET A 185 -21.37 -5.26 -10.15
CA MET A 185 -21.32 -6.35 -11.15
C MET A 185 -22.68 -6.66 -11.76
N LEU A 186 -23.80 -6.27 -11.13
CA LEU A 186 -25.15 -6.45 -11.70
C LEU A 186 -25.39 -5.62 -12.97
N TRP A 187 -24.51 -4.67 -13.30
CA TRP A 187 -24.53 -3.98 -14.59
C TRP A 187 -24.11 -4.88 -15.77
N PHE A 188 -23.59 -6.09 -15.52
CA PHE A 188 -23.12 -7.01 -16.55
C PHE A 188 -24.12 -7.24 -17.72
N PRO A 189 -25.42 -7.52 -17.50
CA PRO A 189 -26.37 -7.74 -18.60
C PRO A 189 -26.50 -6.52 -19.51
N TYR A 190 -26.43 -5.32 -18.93
CA TYR A 190 -26.50 -4.07 -19.67
C TYR A 190 -25.21 -3.84 -20.48
N ILE A 191 -24.04 -4.03 -19.86
CA ILE A 191 -22.72 -3.92 -20.52
C ILE A 191 -22.61 -4.86 -21.73
N LYS A 192 -23.21 -6.05 -21.66
CA LYS A 192 -23.25 -7.01 -22.79
C LYS A 192 -23.97 -6.46 -24.02
N THR A 193 -24.93 -5.56 -23.85
CA THR A 193 -25.72 -4.97 -24.95
C THR A 193 -25.09 -3.73 -25.56
N MET A 194 -24.04 -3.17 -24.94
CA MET A 194 -23.39 -1.94 -25.40
C MET A 194 -22.61 -2.16 -26.68
N SER A 195 -22.55 -1.14 -27.55
CA SER A 195 -21.59 -1.12 -28.66
C SER A 195 -20.15 -1.03 -28.13
N ASP A 196 -19.17 -1.41 -28.94
CA ASP A 196 -17.77 -1.41 -28.52
C ASP A 196 -17.26 -0.01 -28.14
N ARG A 197 -17.78 1.04 -28.80
CA ARG A 197 -17.52 2.43 -28.42
C ARG A 197 -17.94 2.71 -26.97
N TRP A 198 -19.13 2.28 -26.57
CA TRP A 198 -19.63 2.51 -25.22
C TRP A 198 -18.99 1.56 -24.19
N LEU A 199 -18.65 0.33 -24.58
CA LEU A 199 -17.86 -0.55 -23.73
C LEU A 199 -16.49 0.07 -23.43
N HIS A 200 -15.77 0.57 -24.44
CA HIS A 200 -14.50 1.28 -24.24
C HIS A 200 -14.68 2.52 -23.36
N ALA A 201 -15.77 3.28 -23.54
CA ALA A 201 -16.07 4.42 -22.68
C ALA A 201 -16.27 3.99 -21.21
N VAL A 202 -17.03 2.93 -20.94
CA VAL A 202 -17.23 2.38 -19.58
C VAL A 202 -15.92 1.89 -18.97
N LEU A 203 -15.09 1.20 -19.76
CA LEU A 203 -13.76 0.76 -19.33
C LEU A 203 -12.86 1.95 -18.95
N LEU A 204 -12.83 3.01 -19.77
CA LEU A 204 -12.03 4.19 -19.46
C LEU A 204 -12.64 5.07 -18.37
N PHE A 205 -13.96 5.07 -18.20
CA PHE A 205 -14.61 5.64 -17.02
C PHE A 205 -14.13 4.95 -15.75
N ALA A 206 -14.14 3.60 -15.72
CA ALA A 206 -13.61 2.83 -14.61
C ALA A 206 -12.12 3.10 -14.38
N ALA A 207 -11.33 3.21 -15.45
CA ALA A 207 -9.92 3.58 -15.31
C ALA A 207 -9.73 5.00 -14.73
N GLY A 208 -10.67 5.90 -14.99
CA GLY A 208 -10.71 7.23 -14.38
C GLY A 208 -11.00 7.16 -12.88
N VAL A 209 -12.01 6.38 -12.48
CA VAL A 209 -12.32 6.09 -11.07
C VAL A 209 -11.10 5.52 -10.35
N LEU A 210 -10.53 4.44 -10.88
CA LEU A 210 -9.32 3.80 -10.35
C LEU A 210 -8.12 4.76 -10.33
N GLY A 211 -7.98 5.59 -11.35
CA GLY A 211 -6.94 6.63 -11.41
C GLY A 211 -7.03 7.62 -10.25
N PHE A 212 -8.24 8.07 -9.90
CA PHE A 212 -8.46 8.93 -8.72
C PHE A 212 -8.02 8.21 -7.45
N LEU A 213 -8.50 6.98 -7.25
CA LEU A 213 -8.20 6.16 -6.06
C LEU A 213 -6.70 5.91 -5.89
N ALA A 214 -5.96 5.72 -6.98
CA ALA A 214 -4.51 5.57 -6.92
C ALA A 214 -3.80 6.85 -6.43
N PHE A 215 -4.31 8.04 -6.77
CA PHE A 215 -3.77 9.30 -6.23
C PHE A 215 -4.14 9.50 -4.77
N ASP A 216 -5.41 9.28 -4.43
CA ASP A 216 -5.92 9.42 -3.07
C ASP A 216 -5.18 8.51 -2.08
N ALA A 217 -5.17 7.20 -2.36
CA ALA A 217 -4.42 6.23 -1.56
C ALA A 217 -2.90 6.48 -1.60
N GLY A 218 -2.39 7.07 -2.69
CA GLY A 218 -1.00 7.47 -2.80
C GLY A 218 -0.64 8.60 -1.84
N PHE A 219 -1.47 9.63 -1.75
CA PHE A 219 -1.30 10.72 -0.80
C PHE A 219 -1.39 10.23 0.64
N GLU A 220 -2.39 9.39 0.95
CA GLU A 220 -2.51 8.77 2.28
C GLU A 220 -1.27 7.91 2.62
N ALA A 221 -0.75 7.14 1.66
CA ALA A 221 0.46 6.35 1.88
C ALA A 221 1.67 7.22 2.23
N PHE A 222 1.84 8.36 1.55
CA PHE A 222 2.92 9.30 1.84
C PHE A 222 2.71 10.07 3.14
N GLU A 223 1.48 10.43 3.51
CA GLU A 223 1.20 11.01 4.83
C GLU A 223 1.54 10.00 5.94
N LEU A 224 1.17 8.74 5.75
CA LEU A 224 1.48 7.71 6.72
C LEU A 224 2.98 7.38 6.78
N ALA A 225 3.70 7.55 5.66
CA ALA A 225 5.14 7.43 5.58
C ALA A 225 5.89 8.42 6.48
N GLU A 226 5.31 9.60 6.74
CA GLU A 226 5.87 10.58 7.69
C GLU A 226 5.84 10.08 9.14
N ARG A 227 4.94 9.13 9.45
CA ARG A 227 4.80 8.50 10.78
C ARG A 227 5.57 7.17 10.88
N VAL A 228 6.19 6.71 9.80
CA VAL A 228 7.05 5.52 9.80
C VAL A 228 8.37 5.87 10.50
N PRO A 229 8.89 5.00 11.38
CA PRO A 229 10.20 5.23 11.98
C PRO A 229 11.25 5.52 10.92
N GLY A 230 12.02 6.60 11.07
CA GLY A 230 12.99 7.09 10.09
C GLY A 230 13.97 6.02 9.61
N ALA A 231 14.31 5.06 10.47
CA ALA A 231 15.17 3.92 10.12
C ALA A 231 14.65 3.05 8.94
N TYR A 232 13.35 3.09 8.64
CA TYR A 232 12.75 2.36 7.53
C TYR A 232 12.56 3.19 6.25
N GLU A 233 12.95 4.48 6.27
CA GLU A 233 12.84 5.38 5.12
C GLU A 233 11.43 5.35 4.50
N GLY A 234 10.41 5.80 5.25
CA GLY A 234 8.99 5.63 4.91
C GLY A 234 8.63 5.97 3.45
N ASN A 235 9.19 7.05 2.91
CA ASN A 235 8.97 7.43 1.50
C ASN A 235 9.51 6.39 0.52
N LEU A 236 10.70 5.84 0.78
CA LEU A 236 11.28 4.78 -0.04
C LEU A 236 10.51 3.47 0.14
N LEU A 237 9.97 3.18 1.32
CA LEU A 237 9.09 2.05 1.55
C LEU A 237 7.84 2.14 0.66
N VAL A 238 7.17 3.30 0.62
CA VAL A 238 6.00 3.54 -0.23
C VAL A 238 6.36 3.41 -1.71
N VAL A 239 7.42 4.08 -2.17
CA VAL A 239 7.87 4.00 -3.56
C VAL A 239 8.19 2.54 -3.95
N SER A 240 8.89 1.81 -3.09
CA SER A 240 9.23 0.41 -3.31
C SER A 240 8.00 -0.50 -3.32
N GLY A 241 7.00 -0.23 -2.47
CA GLY A 241 5.73 -0.93 -2.47
C GLY A 241 4.93 -0.74 -3.76
N ILE A 242 4.83 0.51 -4.23
CA ILE A 242 4.15 0.85 -5.49
C ILE A 242 4.81 0.15 -6.68
N PHE A 243 6.12 0.34 -6.85
CA PHE A 243 6.83 -0.28 -7.97
C PHE A 243 6.89 -1.79 -7.84
N GLY A 244 7.08 -2.33 -6.64
CA GLY A 244 7.10 -3.76 -6.38
C GLY A 244 5.79 -4.43 -6.78
N ALA A 245 4.65 -3.86 -6.37
CA ALA A 245 3.33 -4.36 -6.73
C ALA A 245 3.06 -4.24 -8.23
N LEU A 246 3.35 -3.07 -8.83
CA LEU A 246 3.19 -2.86 -10.27
C LEU A 246 3.99 -3.88 -11.08
N LEU A 247 5.28 -4.06 -10.74
CA LEU A 247 6.17 -5.00 -11.43
C LEU A 247 5.77 -6.46 -11.20
N LEU A 248 5.28 -6.80 -10.01
CA LEU A 248 4.77 -8.14 -9.72
C LEU A 248 3.58 -8.49 -10.61
N VAL A 249 2.58 -7.60 -10.67
CA VAL A 249 1.40 -7.82 -11.51
C VAL A 249 1.78 -7.80 -13.00
N GLN A 250 2.69 -6.91 -13.41
CA GLN A 250 3.22 -6.89 -14.77
C GLN A 250 3.97 -8.18 -15.14
N ALA A 251 4.72 -8.78 -14.22
CA ALA A 251 5.39 -10.06 -14.43
C ALA A 251 4.37 -11.20 -14.62
N ILE A 252 3.27 -11.18 -13.86
CA ILE A 252 2.15 -12.13 -14.03
C ILE A 252 1.49 -11.95 -15.40
N SER A 253 1.28 -10.71 -15.85
CA SER A 253 0.74 -10.41 -17.19
C SER A 253 1.68 -10.84 -18.31
N ALA A 254 2.99 -10.58 -18.19
CA ALA A 254 3.98 -11.01 -19.18
C ALA A 254 4.08 -12.53 -19.26
N TRP A 255 4.05 -13.22 -18.11
CA TRP A 255 3.99 -14.69 -18.05
C TRP A 255 2.74 -15.24 -18.77
N ARG A 256 1.58 -14.62 -18.55
CA ARG A 256 0.33 -14.95 -19.27
C ARG A 256 0.51 -14.79 -20.77
N GLU A 257 1.06 -13.67 -21.23
CA GLU A 257 1.29 -13.39 -22.66
C GLU A 257 2.19 -14.44 -23.30
N GLY A 258 3.24 -14.90 -22.59
CA GLY A 258 4.05 -16.03 -23.02
C GLY A 258 3.23 -17.32 -23.19
N ARG A 259 2.25 -17.59 -22.31
CA ARG A 259 1.35 -18.75 -22.44
C ARG A 259 0.36 -18.61 -23.59
N VAL A 260 -0.11 -17.39 -23.87
CA VAL A 260 -0.91 -17.10 -25.08
C VAL A 260 -0.10 -17.37 -26.33
N ALA A 261 1.15 -16.90 -26.39
CA ALA A 261 2.06 -17.14 -27.52
C ALA A 261 2.37 -18.64 -27.70
N ALA A 262 2.40 -19.42 -26.62
CA ALA A 262 2.54 -20.87 -26.63
C ALA A 262 1.25 -21.63 -27.03
N GLY A 263 0.15 -20.92 -27.32
CA GLY A 263 -1.11 -21.49 -27.80
C GLY A 263 -2.14 -21.87 -26.73
N ASP A 264 -1.97 -21.43 -25.48
CA ASP A 264 -2.99 -21.65 -24.44
C ASP A 264 -4.17 -20.68 -24.60
N SER A 265 -5.26 -21.17 -25.18
CA SER A 265 -6.50 -20.41 -25.39
C SER A 265 -7.22 -19.98 -24.10
N ARG A 266 -6.87 -20.56 -22.93
CA ARG A 266 -7.42 -20.10 -21.64
C ARG A 266 -6.78 -18.79 -21.20
N ALA A 267 -5.50 -18.60 -21.52
CA ALA A 267 -4.73 -17.42 -21.14
C ALA A 267 -5.16 -16.15 -21.91
N SER A 268 -5.81 -16.30 -23.06
CA SER A 268 -6.39 -15.19 -23.84
C SER A 268 -7.85 -14.89 -23.48
N SER A 269 -8.45 -15.63 -22.53
CA SER A 269 -9.85 -15.45 -22.17
C SER A 269 -10.08 -14.15 -21.40
N GLY A 270 -11.17 -13.44 -21.71
CA GLY A 270 -11.61 -12.27 -20.93
C GLY A 270 -11.85 -12.61 -19.45
N LEU A 271 -12.12 -13.88 -19.13
CA LEU A 271 -12.25 -14.38 -17.77
C LEU A 271 -10.94 -14.27 -16.98
N TRP A 272 -9.80 -14.57 -17.60
CA TRP A 272 -8.50 -14.39 -16.97
C TRP A 272 -8.27 -12.92 -16.60
N ILE A 273 -8.57 -12.01 -17.53
CA ILE A 273 -8.40 -10.58 -17.29
C ILE A 273 -9.36 -10.11 -16.19
N ALA A 274 -10.61 -10.58 -16.16
CA ALA A 274 -11.53 -10.30 -15.06
C ALA A 274 -10.97 -10.73 -13.69
N TYR A 275 -10.32 -11.89 -13.60
CA TYR A 275 -9.66 -12.32 -12.37
C TYR A 275 -8.46 -11.45 -11.98
N LEU A 276 -7.64 -11.02 -12.95
CA LEU A 276 -6.55 -10.08 -12.68
C LEU A 276 -7.09 -8.74 -12.15
N VAL A 277 -8.13 -8.20 -12.78
CA VAL A 277 -8.80 -6.97 -12.33
C VAL A 277 -9.39 -7.16 -10.93
N ALA A 278 -10.06 -8.28 -10.67
CA ALA A 278 -10.61 -8.59 -9.34
C ALA A 278 -9.51 -8.71 -8.26
N VAL A 279 -8.35 -9.28 -8.58
CA VAL A 279 -7.21 -9.33 -7.64
C VAL A 279 -6.63 -7.94 -7.40
N GLY A 280 -6.46 -7.13 -8.44
CA GLY A 280 -5.95 -5.77 -8.30
C GLY A 280 -6.86 -4.88 -7.45
N ILE A 281 -8.17 -4.94 -7.70
CA ILE A 281 -9.19 -4.30 -6.85
C ILE A 281 -9.15 -4.88 -5.44
N GLY A 282 -9.09 -6.21 -5.29
CA GLY A 282 -8.98 -6.85 -3.98
C GLY A 282 -7.78 -6.39 -3.15
N LEU A 283 -6.64 -6.14 -3.77
CA LEU A 283 -5.47 -5.58 -3.07
C LEU A 283 -5.70 -4.12 -2.62
N HIS A 284 -6.46 -3.33 -3.39
CA HIS A 284 -6.88 -2.00 -2.96
C HIS A 284 -7.87 -2.06 -1.79
N ASN A 285 -8.90 -2.91 -1.88
CA ASN A 285 -9.89 -3.08 -0.81
C ASN A 285 -9.25 -3.65 0.46
N LEU A 286 -8.16 -4.42 0.35
CA LEU A 286 -7.37 -4.81 1.53
C LEU A 286 -6.85 -3.58 2.29
N ALA A 287 -6.35 -2.56 1.58
CA ALA A 287 -5.85 -1.34 2.18
C ALA A 287 -6.99 -0.48 2.79
N GLU A 288 -8.16 -0.42 2.15
CA GLU A 288 -9.37 0.19 2.74
C GLU A 288 -9.75 -0.47 4.07
N GLY A 289 -9.73 -1.81 4.07
CA GLY A 289 -9.98 -2.59 5.27
C GLY A 289 -9.00 -2.23 6.38
N LEU A 290 -7.72 -2.09 6.04
CA LEU A 290 -6.67 -1.71 6.98
C LEU A 290 -6.93 -0.34 7.59
N ALA A 291 -7.36 0.64 6.78
CA ALA A 291 -7.73 1.98 7.23
C ALA A 291 -8.97 2.00 8.14
N ILE A 292 -9.99 1.19 7.82
CA ILE A 292 -11.15 1.00 8.71
C ILE A 292 -10.68 0.37 10.03
N GLY A 293 -9.99 -0.76 9.96
CA GLY A 293 -9.51 -1.51 11.13
C GLY A 293 -8.63 -0.67 12.06
N SER A 294 -7.70 0.11 11.49
CA SER A 294 -6.83 1.01 12.23
C SER A 294 -7.60 2.15 12.89
N SER A 295 -8.58 2.74 12.19
CA SER A 295 -9.44 3.77 12.75
C SER A 295 -10.20 3.24 13.98
N PHE A 296 -10.71 2.01 13.91
CA PHE A 296 -11.30 1.35 15.07
C PHE A 296 -10.27 1.10 16.17
N ALA A 297 -9.08 0.55 15.89
CA ALA A 297 -8.05 0.30 16.90
C ALA A 297 -7.54 1.57 17.60
N LEU A 298 -7.50 2.69 16.89
CA LEU A 298 -7.12 4.00 17.42
C LEU A 298 -8.29 4.73 18.11
N GLY A 299 -9.48 4.12 18.17
CA GLY A 299 -10.70 4.70 18.75
C GLY A 299 -11.38 5.76 17.88
N ARG A 300 -10.85 6.08 16.69
CA ARG A 300 -11.33 7.12 15.78
C ARG A 300 -12.62 6.72 15.06
N VAL A 301 -13.72 6.58 15.81
CA VAL A 301 -15.00 6.05 15.30
C VAL A 301 -15.61 6.95 14.22
N SER A 302 -15.53 8.28 14.35
CA SER A 302 -16.03 9.21 13.34
C SER A 302 -15.32 9.05 12.00
N LEU A 303 -13.99 8.96 12.03
CA LEU A 303 -13.17 8.66 10.86
C LEU A 303 -13.53 7.29 10.28
N GLY A 304 -13.65 6.26 11.11
CA GLY A 304 -14.06 4.92 10.66
C GLY A 304 -15.43 4.91 9.96
N ALA A 305 -16.43 5.61 10.50
CA ALA A 305 -17.76 5.69 9.90
C ALA A 305 -17.77 6.44 8.56
N PHE A 306 -17.00 7.53 8.47
CA PHE A 306 -16.79 8.29 7.25
C PHE A 306 -16.16 7.43 6.15
N LEU A 307 -15.07 6.73 6.47
CA LEU A 307 -14.38 5.82 5.54
C LEU A 307 -15.32 4.72 5.03
N VAL A 308 -16.12 4.13 5.93
CA VAL A 308 -17.10 3.09 5.57
C VAL A 308 -18.09 3.57 4.51
N ILE A 309 -18.62 4.78 4.64
CA ILE A 309 -19.60 5.32 3.67
C ILE A 309 -18.93 5.64 2.34
N GLY A 310 -17.78 6.32 2.37
CA GLY A 310 -17.02 6.67 1.16
C GLY A 310 -16.63 5.43 0.36
N PHE A 311 -16.01 4.46 1.02
CA PHE A 311 -15.56 3.22 0.39
C PHE A 311 -16.72 2.37 -0.13
N MET A 312 -17.84 2.31 0.61
CA MET A 312 -19.04 1.62 0.14
C MET A 312 -19.56 2.21 -1.18
N LEU A 313 -19.59 3.54 -1.31
CA LEU A 313 -20.07 4.21 -2.52
C LEU A 313 -19.18 3.93 -3.73
N HIS A 314 -17.85 4.04 -3.57
CA HIS A 314 -16.94 3.81 -4.69
C HIS A 314 -16.83 2.33 -5.07
N ASN A 315 -16.96 1.39 -4.12
CA ASN A 315 -16.87 -0.04 -4.40
C ASN A 315 -18.04 -0.51 -5.30
N VAL A 316 -19.18 0.18 -5.30
CA VAL A 316 -20.25 -0.04 -6.30
C VAL A 316 -19.76 0.28 -7.72
N THR A 317 -18.95 1.33 -7.88
CA THR A 317 -18.48 1.79 -9.20
C THR A 317 -17.36 0.91 -9.78
N GLU A 318 -16.73 0.08 -8.96
CA GLU A 318 -15.69 -0.86 -9.39
C GLU A 318 -16.24 -2.17 -9.99
N GLY A 319 -17.43 -2.59 -9.56
CA GLY A 319 -18.06 -3.83 -10.05
C GLY A 319 -18.21 -3.91 -11.58
N PRO A 320 -18.60 -2.84 -12.31
CA PRO A 320 -18.55 -2.79 -13.77
C PRO A 320 -17.17 -3.08 -14.37
N ALA A 321 -16.10 -2.60 -13.74
CA ALA A 321 -14.72 -2.82 -14.20
C ALA A 321 -14.34 -4.30 -14.13
N VAL A 322 -14.77 -5.00 -13.07
CA VAL A 322 -14.54 -6.43 -12.87
C VAL A 322 -15.20 -7.29 -13.96
N VAL A 323 -16.42 -6.93 -14.38
CA VAL A 323 -17.20 -7.75 -15.34
C VAL A 323 -17.06 -7.32 -16.79
N ALA A 324 -16.55 -6.13 -17.07
CA ALA A 324 -16.36 -5.65 -18.44
C ALA A 324 -15.47 -6.56 -19.31
N PRO A 325 -14.36 -7.15 -18.81
CA PRO A 325 -13.54 -8.09 -19.58
C PRO A 325 -14.29 -9.32 -20.10
N VAL A 326 -15.34 -9.76 -19.40
CA VAL A 326 -16.16 -10.93 -19.77
C VAL A 326 -17.46 -10.54 -20.49
N ALA A 327 -17.65 -9.27 -20.82
CA ALA A 327 -18.85 -8.78 -21.49
C ALA A 327 -18.97 -9.23 -22.95
N ARG A 328 -17.87 -9.64 -23.58
CA ARG A 328 -17.82 -10.16 -24.95
C ARG A 328 -17.57 -11.65 -24.95
N GLY A 329 -18.27 -12.37 -25.81
CA GLY A 329 -18.20 -13.83 -25.92
C GLY A 329 -19.25 -14.58 -25.09
N GLU A 330 -18.94 -15.83 -24.80
CA GLU A 330 -19.81 -16.69 -24.00
C GLU A 330 -19.83 -16.23 -22.54
N ARG A 331 -21.05 -16.20 -21.96
CA ARG A 331 -21.22 -15.79 -20.57
C ARG A 331 -20.56 -16.84 -19.66
N PRO A 332 -19.66 -16.46 -18.74
CA PRO A 332 -19.13 -17.38 -17.75
C PRO A 332 -20.23 -17.95 -16.84
N ALA A 333 -19.97 -19.11 -16.25
CA ALA A 333 -20.85 -19.68 -15.23
C ALA A 333 -21.04 -18.71 -14.04
N LEU A 334 -22.23 -18.74 -13.41
CA LEU A 334 -22.55 -17.86 -12.28
C LEU A 334 -21.54 -17.95 -11.12
N GLY A 335 -20.93 -19.12 -10.91
CA GLY A 335 -19.88 -19.31 -9.91
C GLY A 335 -18.66 -18.40 -10.11
N HIS A 336 -18.33 -18.03 -11.35
CA HIS A 336 -17.25 -17.08 -11.62
C HIS A 336 -17.62 -15.66 -11.16
N PHE A 337 -18.87 -15.22 -11.32
CA PHE A 337 -19.30 -13.91 -10.81
C PHE A 337 -19.22 -13.85 -9.29
N ALA A 338 -19.63 -14.92 -8.60
CA ALA A 338 -19.47 -15.00 -7.15
C ALA A 338 -17.99 -14.96 -6.74
N ALA A 339 -17.13 -15.73 -7.42
CA ALA A 339 -15.70 -15.74 -7.13
C ALA A 339 -15.05 -14.38 -7.38
N LEU A 340 -15.37 -13.71 -8.49
CA LEU A 340 -14.86 -12.37 -8.82
C LEU A 340 -15.27 -11.34 -7.75
N GLY A 341 -16.54 -11.32 -7.35
CA GLY A 341 -17.02 -10.41 -6.30
C GLY A 341 -16.39 -10.69 -4.93
N VAL A 342 -16.15 -11.96 -4.58
CA VAL A 342 -15.44 -12.33 -3.34
C VAL A 342 -13.97 -11.92 -3.40
N ILE A 343 -13.27 -12.19 -4.51
CA ILE A 343 -11.84 -11.84 -4.64
C ILE A 343 -11.63 -10.32 -4.60
N ALA A 344 -12.52 -9.56 -5.25
CA ALA A 344 -12.45 -8.10 -5.26
C ALA A 344 -12.88 -7.49 -3.92
N GLY A 345 -13.97 -7.96 -3.29
CA GLY A 345 -14.53 -7.29 -2.12
C GLY A 345 -14.12 -7.86 -0.75
N ALA A 346 -13.89 -9.17 -0.63
CA ALA A 346 -13.63 -9.80 0.67
C ALA A 346 -12.29 -9.41 1.33
N PRO A 347 -11.22 -9.03 0.59
CA PRO A 347 -9.98 -8.58 1.22
C PRO A 347 -10.15 -7.40 2.18
N VAL A 348 -11.19 -6.56 2.04
CA VAL A 348 -11.51 -5.50 3.01
C VAL A 348 -11.73 -6.04 4.42
N ILE A 349 -12.26 -7.26 4.56
CA ILE A 349 -12.46 -7.92 5.86
C ILE A 349 -11.12 -8.30 6.47
N LEU A 350 -10.23 -8.89 5.65
CA LEU A 350 -8.87 -9.24 6.09
C LEU A 350 -8.10 -7.99 6.49
N GLY A 351 -8.24 -6.91 5.71
CA GLY A 351 -7.67 -5.61 6.02
C GLY A 351 -8.18 -5.09 7.36
N GLY A 352 -9.50 -5.14 7.59
CA GLY A 352 -10.11 -4.74 8.86
C GLY A 352 -9.53 -5.48 10.06
N TRP A 353 -9.34 -6.79 9.94
CA TRP A 353 -8.72 -7.59 10.98
C TRP A 353 -7.25 -7.23 11.18
N ILE A 354 -6.46 -7.15 10.12
CA ILE A 354 -5.03 -6.79 10.23
C ILE A 354 -4.90 -5.39 10.85
N GLY A 355 -5.70 -4.43 10.40
CA GLY A 355 -5.65 -3.04 10.85
C GLY A 355 -6.09 -2.89 12.29
N SER A 356 -7.03 -3.71 12.75
CA SER A 356 -7.47 -3.68 14.15
C SER A 356 -6.53 -4.41 15.12
N LEU A 357 -5.76 -5.40 14.64
CA LEU A 357 -4.91 -6.25 15.48
C LEU A 357 -3.44 -5.82 15.50
N ALA A 358 -2.95 -5.25 14.40
CA ALA A 358 -1.53 -5.02 14.17
C ALA A 358 -1.32 -3.67 13.49
N TYR A 359 -2.00 -2.63 13.97
CA TYR A 359 -1.78 -1.29 13.44
C TYR A 359 -0.33 -0.84 13.66
N SER A 360 0.29 -0.41 12.57
CA SER A 360 1.56 0.31 12.55
C SER A 360 1.55 1.18 11.30
N PRO A 361 2.04 2.44 11.36
CA PRO A 361 2.20 3.28 10.18
C PRO A 361 2.96 2.58 9.05
N THR A 362 3.98 1.78 9.39
CA THR A 362 4.78 1.02 8.42
C THR A 362 3.95 0.03 7.63
N ILE A 363 3.10 -0.74 8.32
CA ILE A 363 2.21 -1.73 7.70
C ILE A 363 1.16 -1.00 6.84
N GLY A 364 0.56 0.08 7.38
CA GLY A 364 -0.40 0.90 6.67
C GLY A 364 0.13 1.45 5.35
N ALA A 365 1.29 2.14 5.41
CA ALA A 365 1.90 2.79 4.26
C ALA A 365 2.28 1.75 3.19
N PHE A 366 2.82 0.61 3.61
CA PHE A 366 3.20 -0.47 2.71
C PHE A 366 2.00 -1.10 1.98
N PHE A 367 0.90 -1.39 2.68
CA PHE A 367 -0.28 -1.99 2.05
C PHE A 367 -1.02 -0.99 1.14
N LEU A 368 -1.11 0.29 1.52
CA LEU A 368 -1.63 1.34 0.63
C LEU A 368 -0.77 1.45 -0.64
N ALA A 369 0.55 1.45 -0.50
CA ALA A 369 1.48 1.46 -1.63
C ALA A 369 1.28 0.26 -2.57
N ILE A 370 1.06 -0.95 -2.03
CA ILE A 370 0.72 -2.13 -2.84
C ILE A 370 -0.58 -1.92 -3.61
N GLY A 371 -1.62 -1.40 -2.94
CA GLY A 371 -2.91 -1.09 -3.57
C GLY A 371 -2.76 -0.12 -4.74
N VAL A 372 -2.02 0.97 -4.54
CA VAL A 372 -1.71 1.96 -5.60
C VAL A 372 -0.99 1.30 -6.77
N GLY A 373 0.07 0.52 -6.52
CA GLY A 373 0.81 -0.18 -7.58
C GLY A 373 -0.06 -1.17 -8.36
N ALA A 374 -0.95 -1.89 -7.68
CA ALA A 374 -1.90 -2.81 -8.30
C ALA A 374 -2.91 -2.07 -9.18
N ILE A 375 -3.48 -0.94 -8.72
CA ILE A 375 -4.41 -0.13 -9.49
C ILE A 375 -3.76 0.44 -10.75
N LEU A 376 -2.55 1.00 -10.63
CA LEU A 376 -1.81 1.53 -11.77
C LEU A 376 -1.61 0.47 -12.85
N GLN A 377 -1.33 -0.77 -12.44
CA GLN A 377 -1.22 -1.89 -13.36
C GLN A 377 -2.57 -2.26 -13.99
N VAL A 378 -3.66 -2.31 -13.21
CA VAL A 378 -5.01 -2.60 -13.74
C VAL A 378 -5.40 -1.55 -14.80
N ASN A 379 -5.12 -0.27 -14.55
CA ASN A 379 -5.35 0.80 -15.52
C ASN A 379 -4.55 0.60 -16.81
N TRP A 380 -3.32 0.09 -16.70
CA TRP A 380 -2.52 -0.29 -17.87
C TRP A 380 -3.18 -1.43 -18.66
N GLU A 381 -3.66 -2.48 -18.01
CA GLU A 381 -4.35 -3.60 -18.66
C GLU A 381 -5.67 -3.16 -19.33
N ILE A 382 -6.46 -2.30 -18.67
CA ILE A 382 -7.68 -1.74 -19.25
C ILE A 382 -7.34 -0.94 -20.52
N ALA A 383 -6.31 -0.09 -20.45
CA ALA A 383 -5.85 0.66 -21.61
C ALA A 383 -5.35 -0.27 -22.74
N SER A 384 -4.66 -1.37 -22.39
CA SER A 384 -4.22 -2.37 -23.37
C SER A 384 -5.41 -3.05 -24.03
N MET A 385 -6.39 -3.51 -23.24
CA MET A 385 -7.59 -4.16 -23.75
C MET A 385 -8.33 -3.30 -24.78
N VAL A 386 -8.46 -1.99 -24.52
CA VAL A 386 -9.09 -1.08 -25.47
C VAL A 386 -8.28 -0.94 -26.76
N ARG A 387 -6.94 -0.92 -26.69
CA ARG A 387 -6.07 -0.90 -27.88
C ARG A 387 -6.18 -2.21 -28.67
N ASP A 388 -6.14 -3.34 -27.97
CA ASP A 388 -6.16 -4.68 -28.56
C ASP A 388 -7.52 -4.97 -29.25
N ALA A 389 -8.60 -4.37 -28.74
CA ALA A 389 -9.92 -4.38 -29.36
C ALA A 389 -10.07 -3.40 -30.55
N GLY A 390 -8.98 -2.76 -31.00
CA GLY A 390 -8.98 -1.79 -32.11
C GLY A 390 -9.53 -0.40 -31.74
N GLY A 391 -9.74 -0.14 -30.45
CA GLY A 391 -10.16 1.15 -29.91
C GLY A 391 -9.01 2.15 -29.77
N ARG A 392 -9.35 3.43 -29.61
CA ARG A 392 -8.38 4.50 -29.27
C ARG A 392 -8.62 4.95 -27.84
N VAL A 393 -7.64 4.72 -26.96
CA VAL A 393 -7.69 5.16 -25.55
C VAL A 393 -7.99 6.67 -25.44
N ALA A 394 -7.29 7.48 -26.23
CA ALA A 394 -7.45 8.94 -26.25
C ALA A 394 -8.48 9.46 -27.28
N SER A 395 -9.55 8.71 -27.57
CA SER A 395 -10.68 9.25 -28.33
C SER A 395 -11.47 10.26 -27.48
N ALA A 396 -12.17 11.22 -28.09
CA ALA A 396 -12.94 12.22 -27.34
C ALA A 396 -13.95 11.59 -26.36
N THR A 397 -14.62 10.50 -26.77
CA THR A 397 -15.58 9.79 -25.90
C THR A 397 -14.89 9.11 -24.73
N ASN A 398 -13.76 8.45 -24.97
CA ASN A 398 -13.04 7.73 -23.92
C ASN A 398 -12.35 8.69 -22.95
N LEU A 399 -11.82 9.82 -23.43
CA LEU A 399 -11.26 10.86 -22.57
C LEU A 399 -12.34 11.51 -21.71
N LEU A 400 -13.50 11.85 -22.28
CA LEU A 400 -14.63 12.37 -21.50
C LEU A 400 -15.10 11.36 -20.46
N ALA A 401 -15.14 10.07 -20.80
CA ALA A 401 -15.50 9.03 -19.85
C ALA A 401 -14.49 8.90 -18.70
N PHE A 402 -13.19 8.89 -19.01
CA PHE A 402 -12.13 8.90 -18.00
C PHE A 402 -12.21 10.12 -17.07
N LEU A 403 -12.36 11.31 -17.64
CA LEU A 403 -12.51 12.55 -16.86
C LEU A 403 -13.79 12.56 -16.02
N LEU A 404 -14.88 11.96 -16.53
CA LEU A 404 -16.11 11.81 -15.76
C LEU A 404 -15.90 10.84 -14.59
N GLY A 405 -15.12 9.76 -14.77
CA GLY A 405 -14.74 8.86 -13.68
C GLY A 405 -13.98 9.60 -12.58
N LEU A 406 -12.94 10.36 -12.95
CA LEU A 406 -12.20 11.23 -12.02
C LEU A 406 -13.12 12.24 -11.33
N GLY A 407 -13.99 12.92 -12.09
CA GLY A 407 -14.87 13.95 -11.58
C GLY A 407 -15.94 13.42 -10.62
N ILE A 408 -16.52 12.25 -10.90
CA ILE A 408 -17.47 11.60 -9.99
C ILE A 408 -16.78 11.21 -8.69
N MET A 409 -15.56 10.67 -8.76
CA MET A 409 -14.80 10.33 -7.57
C MET A 409 -14.44 11.56 -6.74
N TYR A 410 -13.94 12.62 -7.37
CA TYR A 410 -13.69 13.89 -6.70
C TYR A 410 -14.94 14.47 -6.02
N VAL A 411 -16.10 14.41 -6.70
CA VAL A 411 -17.37 14.87 -6.12
C VAL A 411 -17.81 13.98 -4.96
N THR A 412 -17.63 12.66 -5.07
CA THR A 412 -17.99 11.71 -4.01
C THR A 412 -17.10 11.92 -2.79
N ASP A 413 -15.80 12.08 -2.99
CA ASP A 413 -14.83 12.40 -1.94
C ASP A 413 -15.17 13.73 -1.25
N LEU A 414 -15.50 14.78 -2.03
CA LEU A 414 -15.97 16.05 -1.47
C LEU A 414 -17.27 15.93 -0.68
N PHE A 415 -18.23 15.13 -1.14
CA PHE A 415 -19.48 14.89 -0.40
C PHE A 415 -19.27 14.11 0.88
N VAL A 416 -18.28 13.23 0.90
CA VAL A 416 -17.91 12.48 2.09
C VAL A 416 -17.27 13.46 3.08
N ALA A 417 -16.34 14.31 2.62
CA ALA A 417 -15.66 15.35 3.40
C ALA A 417 -16.56 16.45 4.02
N LEU A 418 -17.75 16.69 3.49
CA LEU A 418 -18.72 17.70 3.93
C LEU A 418 -19.75 17.15 4.92
#